data_AF-A0A963DPP4-F1
#
_entry.id   AF-A0A963DPP4-F1
#
_cell.length_a   1.000
_cell.length_b   1.000
_cell.length_c   1.000
_cell.angle_alpha   90.00
_cell.angle_beta   90.00
_cell.angle_gamma   90.00
#
_symmetry.space_group_name_H-M   'P 1'
#
loop_
_entity.id
_entity.type
_entity.pdbx_description
1 polymer ?
#
loop_
_entity_poly.entity_id
_entity_poly.type
_entity_poly.pdbx_seq_one_letter_code
_entity_poly.pdbx_strand_id
1 'polypeptide(L)'
;MQELVAGAIDACLRPARPDHRARDPARPGLVGRNPRAACRLGRRAFTDVPVTPHGCLAPSGQGARVPAHGAFSACHAVDVMATSLLLRLLVFPSCSFVLFYGLFSLRAPYPSFEFGRTEALWAAVIAASFAWLALNKWIVVRRIRSELDIAGRFKLIDGRRAVVSGRVRAVGAPLESPCAGARCIAYRYKVDHRASSGTLGDSAGSRMMTDYRGYAMTPSVVAGATRSVAILAETDDIEFLILKPGLDALDGAEIEGEAARERIRRYLGEIDFGDECNDRLNAGREARTKATHVAPGNFRKDTCAKDAGPVGEDRHLFETVIAEGETFLVSGIYYADSNGIGPGANSTLEPLRLVRGGDAALQADVAAKRKTIITAWGLALLTSAVYFVVFV
;
A
#
# COMPACT_ATOMS: atom_id res chain seq x y z
N MET A 1 -34.91 3.24 -20.91
CA MET A 1 -33.56 2.65 -20.75
C MET A 1 -32.77 3.34 -19.63
N GLN A 2 -32.77 4.68 -19.51
CA GLN A 2 -32.15 5.40 -18.38
C GLN A 2 -32.77 5.05 -17.01
N GLU A 3 -34.09 4.86 -16.90
CA GLU A 3 -34.73 4.45 -15.63
C GLU A 3 -34.44 3.00 -15.23
N LEU A 4 -34.19 2.12 -16.21
CA LEU A 4 -33.86 0.71 -15.98
C LEU A 4 -32.42 0.55 -15.45
N VAL A 5 -31.50 1.40 -15.92
CA VAL A 5 -30.12 1.47 -15.42
C VAL A 5 -30.08 2.12 -14.04
N ALA A 6 -30.90 3.14 -13.79
CA ALA A 6 -31.01 3.75 -12.46
C ALA A 6 -31.57 2.76 -11.41
N GLY A 7 -32.58 1.97 -11.76
CA GLY A 7 -33.16 0.96 -10.86
C GLY A 7 -32.22 -0.20 -10.54
N ALA A 8 -31.43 -0.67 -11.50
CA ALA A 8 -30.46 -1.75 -11.29
C ALA A 8 -29.27 -1.33 -10.41
N ILE A 9 -28.85 -0.05 -10.52
CA ILE A 9 -27.81 0.52 -9.67
C ILE A 9 -28.32 0.69 -8.23
N ASP A 10 -29.57 1.14 -8.04
CA ASP A 10 -30.14 1.35 -6.71
C ASP A 10 -30.44 0.02 -5.97
N ALA A 11 -30.81 -1.04 -6.69
CA ALA A 11 -30.98 -2.38 -6.14
C ALA A 11 -29.66 -3.01 -5.64
N CYS A 12 -28.54 -2.70 -6.30
CA CYS A 12 -27.20 -3.17 -5.90
C CYS A 12 -26.60 -2.39 -4.72
N LEU A 13 -27.17 -1.22 -4.38
CA LEU A 13 -26.62 -0.29 -3.38
C LEU A 13 -27.34 -0.33 -2.02
N ARG A 14 -28.43 -1.10 -1.87
CA ARG A 14 -29.10 -1.25 -0.57
C ARG A 14 -28.30 -2.19 0.34
N PRO A 15 -27.85 -1.74 1.53
CA PRO A 15 -27.32 -2.67 2.52
C PRO A 15 -28.42 -3.64 2.96
N ALA A 16 -28.07 -4.92 3.08
CA ALA A 16 -28.96 -5.93 3.62
C ALA A 16 -29.47 -5.47 5.01
N ARG A 17 -30.79 -5.29 5.13
CA ARG A 17 -31.42 -5.04 6.43
C ARG A 17 -31.14 -6.23 7.33
N PRO A 18 -30.61 -6.06 8.55
CA PRO A 18 -30.50 -7.15 9.49
C PRO A 18 -31.92 -7.59 9.89
N ASP A 19 -32.21 -8.87 9.70
CA ASP A 19 -33.43 -9.50 10.18
C ASP A 19 -33.46 -9.43 11.72
N HIS A 20 -34.35 -8.58 12.23
CA HIS A 20 -34.74 -8.57 13.64
C HIS A 20 -35.92 -9.52 13.85
N ARG A 21 -35.64 -10.79 14.15
CA ARG A 21 -36.51 -11.80 14.79
C ARG A 21 -35.59 -13.00 15.11
N ALA A 22 -35.51 -13.57 16.31
CA ALA A 22 -36.43 -13.63 17.43
C ALA A 22 -35.66 -13.64 18.77
N ARG A 23 -36.24 -12.96 19.77
CA ARG A 23 -36.02 -13.25 21.19
C ARG A 23 -36.96 -14.39 21.56
N ASP A 24 -36.48 -15.32 22.40
CA ASP A 24 -37.37 -16.03 23.31
C ASP A 24 -36.76 -16.07 24.73
N PRO A 25 -37.54 -15.81 25.81
CA PRO A 25 -37.06 -15.71 27.18
C PRO A 25 -37.61 -16.80 28.12
N ALA A 26 -36.77 -17.39 28.99
CA ALA A 26 -37.14 -17.99 30.28
C ALA A 26 -35.85 -18.39 31.06
N ARG A 27 -35.44 -17.72 32.16
CA ARG A 27 -35.82 -17.86 33.60
C ARG A 27 -35.14 -19.06 34.34
N PRO A 28 -35.00 -19.10 35.69
CA PRO A 28 -34.30 -18.18 36.62
C PRO A 28 -33.53 -18.91 37.79
N GLY A 29 -32.85 -18.14 38.68
CA GLY A 29 -32.41 -18.56 40.04
C GLY A 29 -30.90 -18.86 40.13
N LEU A 30 -30.11 -18.45 41.13
CA LEU A 30 -30.31 -18.17 42.57
C LEU A 30 -29.31 -17.07 43.01
N VAL A 31 -29.75 -15.99 43.65
CA VAL A 31 -29.70 -15.73 45.12
C VAL A 31 -28.31 -15.88 45.75
N GLY A 32 -27.73 -14.76 46.22
CA GLY A 32 -26.54 -14.80 47.07
C GLY A 32 -25.91 -13.46 47.47
N ARG A 33 -26.59 -12.71 48.35
CA ARG A 33 -26.04 -11.82 49.42
C ARG A 33 -25.10 -10.63 49.08
N ASN A 34 -25.67 -9.44 49.26
CA ASN A 34 -25.07 -8.22 49.85
C ASN A 34 -24.68 -8.50 51.35
N PRO A 35 -23.95 -7.65 52.13
CA PRO A 35 -23.75 -6.21 51.93
C PRO A 35 -22.40 -5.54 52.36
N ARG A 36 -22.25 -4.28 51.94
CA ARG A 36 -21.64 -3.11 52.66
C ARG A 36 -20.18 -3.19 53.12
N ALA A 37 -19.35 -2.30 52.58
CA ALA A 37 -18.57 -1.36 53.39
C ALA A 37 -18.22 -0.09 52.57
N ALA A 38 -18.55 1.06 53.15
CA ALA A 38 -18.19 2.38 52.68
C ALA A 38 -16.77 2.73 53.16
N CYS A 39 -16.04 3.55 52.41
CA CYS A 39 -15.20 4.59 53.03
C CYS A 39 -14.89 5.72 52.03
N ARG A 40 -15.18 6.94 52.49
CA ARG A 40 -14.81 8.24 51.91
C ARG A 40 -13.34 8.56 52.18
N LEU A 41 -12.88 9.62 51.49
CA LEU A 41 -11.68 10.46 51.72
C LEU A 41 -10.41 9.95 51.02
N GLY A 42 -9.65 10.77 50.30
CA GLY A 42 -9.71 12.22 50.14
C GLY A 42 -8.82 12.74 49.01
N ARG A 43 -9.07 14.01 48.68
CA ARG A 43 -8.17 14.88 47.90
C ARG A 43 -6.85 15.02 48.65
N ARG A 44 -5.72 14.79 47.97
CA ARG A 44 -4.48 15.56 48.20
C ARG A 44 -3.71 15.68 46.89
N ALA A 45 -3.25 16.91 46.67
CA ALA A 45 -2.33 17.32 45.63
C ALA A 45 -1.01 16.55 45.75
N PHE A 46 -0.42 16.23 44.59
CA PHE A 46 0.98 15.80 44.51
C PHE A 46 1.75 16.90 43.78
N THR A 47 2.47 17.69 44.58
CA THR A 47 3.66 18.43 44.18
C THR A 47 4.87 17.51 44.25
N ASP A 48 5.76 17.68 43.28
CA ASP A 48 7.21 17.41 43.31
C ASP A 48 7.70 16.04 43.81
N VAL A 49 8.12 15.21 42.85
CA VAL A 49 9.02 14.06 43.09
C VAL A 49 10.34 14.33 42.37
N PRO A 50 11.49 14.30 43.07
CA PRO A 50 12.80 14.51 42.48
C PRO A 50 13.25 13.27 41.70
N VAL A 51 13.87 13.52 40.54
CA VAL A 51 14.51 12.52 39.70
C VAL A 51 15.87 12.15 40.32
N THR A 52 16.05 10.89 40.69
CA THR A 52 17.38 10.29 40.91
C THR A 52 17.67 9.26 39.81
N PRO A 53 18.89 9.25 39.23
CA PRO A 53 19.29 8.28 38.21
C PRO A 53 19.86 7.01 38.83
N HIS A 54 19.87 5.94 38.04
CA HIS A 54 20.44 4.60 38.27
C HIS A 54 19.50 3.54 38.89
N GLY A 55 19.05 2.66 38.01
CA GLY A 55 18.45 1.38 38.35
C GLY A 55 18.38 0.51 37.10
N CYS A 56 19.45 -0.25 36.84
CA CYS A 56 19.47 -1.33 35.85
C CYS A 56 18.41 -2.37 36.25
N LEU A 57 17.30 -2.41 35.52
CA LEU A 57 16.32 -3.49 35.62
C LEU A 57 16.64 -4.54 34.55
N ALA A 58 16.93 -5.75 35.03
CA ALA A 58 17.08 -6.95 34.21
C ALA A 58 15.75 -7.31 33.52
N PRO A 59 15.77 -7.78 32.26
CA PRO A 59 14.56 -8.22 31.58
C PRO A 59 14.16 -9.62 32.09
N SER A 60 13.04 -9.69 32.82
CA SER A 60 12.39 -10.96 33.13
C SER A 60 11.75 -11.52 31.86
N GLY A 61 12.34 -12.59 31.34
CA GLY A 61 11.88 -13.28 30.15
C GLY A 61 10.55 -14.00 30.36
N GLN A 62 9.56 -13.60 29.57
CA GLN A 62 8.54 -14.49 29.01
C GLN A 62 8.33 -14.04 27.56
N GLY A 63 9.18 -14.55 26.68
CA GLY A 63 9.09 -14.32 25.24
C GLY A 63 7.82 -14.95 24.69
N ALA A 64 6.89 -14.11 24.27
CA ALA A 64 5.85 -14.53 23.33
C ALA A 64 6.55 -15.06 22.08
N ARG A 65 6.44 -16.38 21.84
CA ARG A 65 6.89 -16.99 20.59
C ARG A 65 6.02 -16.42 19.47
N VAL A 66 6.51 -15.40 18.79
CA VAL A 66 6.03 -15.03 17.45
C VAL A 66 6.27 -16.27 16.57
N PRO A 67 5.25 -16.82 15.90
CA PRO A 67 5.45 -17.95 15.00
C PRO A 67 6.49 -17.54 13.95
N ALA A 68 7.55 -18.34 13.81
CA ALA A 68 8.52 -18.17 12.76
C ALA A 68 7.78 -18.27 11.41
N HIS A 69 7.44 -17.12 10.85
CA HIS A 69 6.88 -17.04 9.52
C HIS A 69 7.93 -17.56 8.55
N GLY A 70 7.63 -18.68 7.89
CA GLY A 70 8.49 -19.25 6.87
C GLY A 70 8.81 -18.19 5.83
N ALA A 71 10.09 -18.06 5.50
CA ALA A 71 10.60 -17.16 4.47
C ALA A 71 9.92 -17.48 3.13
N PHE A 72 8.80 -16.81 2.86
CA PHE A 72 8.15 -16.85 1.56
C PHE A 72 8.99 -16.01 0.62
N SER A 73 9.77 -16.71 -0.21
CA SER A 73 10.63 -16.09 -1.22
C SER A 73 9.82 -15.19 -2.15
N ALA A 74 10.22 -13.93 -2.26
CA ALA A 74 9.60 -12.90 -3.10
C ALA A 74 9.41 -13.32 -4.57
N CYS A 75 10.16 -14.33 -5.05
CA CYS A 75 9.98 -14.92 -6.37
C CYS A 75 8.58 -15.49 -6.59
N HIS A 76 7.98 -16.14 -5.59
CA HIS A 76 6.61 -16.67 -5.73
C HIS A 76 5.55 -15.55 -5.81
N ALA A 77 5.79 -14.41 -5.17
CA ALA A 77 4.85 -13.29 -5.19
C ALA A 77 4.80 -12.63 -6.58
N VAL A 78 5.95 -12.47 -7.25
CA VAL A 78 6.03 -11.87 -8.60
C VAL A 78 5.36 -12.77 -9.64
N ASP A 79 5.61 -14.09 -9.60
CA ASP A 79 4.99 -15.03 -10.53
C ASP A 79 3.48 -15.12 -10.33
N VAL A 80 3.01 -15.15 -9.07
CA VAL A 80 1.58 -15.16 -8.78
C VAL A 80 0.90 -13.86 -9.21
N MET A 81 1.54 -12.70 -9.03
CA MET A 81 1.02 -11.42 -9.50
C MET A 81 1.00 -11.31 -11.03
N ALA A 82 2.06 -11.73 -11.71
CA ALA A 82 2.14 -11.73 -13.17
C ALA A 82 1.08 -12.66 -13.78
N THR A 83 0.94 -13.87 -13.25
CA THR A 83 -0.07 -14.83 -13.69
C THR A 83 -1.48 -14.33 -13.42
N SER A 84 -1.72 -13.71 -12.25
CA SER A 84 -3.00 -13.06 -11.93
C SER A 84 -3.30 -11.88 -12.87
N LEU A 85 -2.29 -11.08 -13.24
CA LEU A 85 -2.46 -9.95 -14.15
C LEU A 85 -2.77 -10.44 -15.57
N LEU A 86 -2.02 -11.42 -16.08
CA LEU A 86 -2.25 -12.06 -17.38
C LEU A 86 -3.63 -12.71 -17.46
N LEU A 87 -4.04 -13.43 -16.42
CA LEU A 87 -5.36 -14.04 -16.34
C LEU A 87 -6.45 -12.96 -16.36
N ARG A 88 -6.28 -11.86 -15.61
CA ARG A 88 -7.22 -10.73 -15.64
C ARG A 88 -7.25 -10.06 -17.03
N LEU A 89 -6.10 -9.91 -17.68
CA LEU A 89 -5.98 -9.35 -19.02
C LEU A 89 -6.56 -10.26 -20.12
N LEU A 90 -6.60 -11.58 -19.93
CA LEU A 90 -7.19 -12.50 -20.90
C LEU A 90 -8.69 -12.69 -20.68
N VAL A 91 -9.12 -12.87 -19.42
CA VAL A 91 -10.50 -13.19 -19.07
C VAL A 91 -11.41 -11.97 -19.19
N PHE A 92 -10.97 -10.77 -18.81
CA PHE A 92 -11.87 -9.62 -18.82
C PHE A 92 -12.21 -9.07 -20.21
N PRO A 93 -11.26 -8.95 -21.16
CA PRO A 93 -11.60 -8.54 -22.52
C PRO A 93 -12.50 -9.56 -23.20
N SER A 94 -12.26 -10.86 -22.98
CA SER A 94 -13.10 -11.92 -23.53
C SER A 94 -14.50 -11.92 -22.90
N CYS A 95 -14.62 -11.77 -21.57
CA CYS A 95 -15.94 -11.59 -20.93
C CYS A 95 -16.64 -10.30 -21.38
N SER A 96 -15.92 -9.18 -21.52
CA SER A 96 -16.49 -7.92 -21.98
C SER A 96 -16.92 -8.00 -23.44
N PHE A 97 -16.15 -8.71 -24.28
CA PHE A 97 -16.49 -9.02 -25.66
C PHE A 97 -17.76 -9.88 -25.74
N VAL A 98 -17.87 -10.93 -24.92
CA VAL A 98 -19.08 -11.77 -24.85
C VAL A 98 -20.29 -10.97 -24.37
N LEU A 99 -20.12 -10.07 -23.40
CA LEU A 99 -21.21 -9.24 -22.87
C LEU A 99 -21.66 -8.18 -23.90
N PHE A 100 -20.70 -7.55 -24.58
CA PHE A 100 -20.96 -6.66 -25.70
C PHE A 100 -21.69 -7.38 -26.84
N TYR A 101 -21.21 -8.57 -27.21
CA TYR A 101 -21.81 -9.44 -28.21
C TYR A 101 -23.24 -9.84 -27.84
N GLY A 102 -23.47 -10.22 -26.57
CA GLY A 102 -24.79 -10.56 -26.05
C GLY A 102 -25.76 -9.39 -26.13
N LEU A 103 -25.34 -8.19 -25.72
CA LEU A 103 -26.17 -6.97 -25.81
C LEU A 103 -26.48 -6.59 -27.26
N PHE A 104 -25.53 -6.79 -28.18
CA PHE A 104 -25.70 -6.52 -29.61
C PHE A 104 -26.68 -7.50 -30.26
N SER A 105 -26.65 -8.77 -29.84
CA SER A 105 -27.52 -9.84 -30.34
C SER A 105 -28.98 -9.69 -29.91
N LEU A 106 -29.29 -8.79 -28.97
CA LEU A 106 -30.66 -8.57 -28.49
C LEU A 106 -31.47 -7.58 -29.35
N ARG A 107 -30.89 -6.97 -30.39
CA ARG A 107 -31.59 -6.00 -31.24
C ARG A 107 -31.90 -6.59 -32.62
N ALA A 108 -33.19 -6.64 -32.96
CA ALA A 108 -33.66 -6.97 -34.31
C ALA A 108 -33.65 -5.70 -35.22
N PRO A 109 -33.40 -5.83 -36.54
CA PRO A 109 -32.97 -7.04 -37.24
C PRO A 109 -31.58 -7.44 -36.75
N TYR A 110 -31.37 -8.74 -36.47
CA TYR A 110 -30.08 -9.22 -35.98
C TYR A 110 -29.03 -8.77 -36.99
N PRO A 111 -28.16 -7.80 -36.66
CA PRO A 111 -27.06 -7.47 -37.53
C PRO A 111 -26.26 -8.76 -37.64
N SER A 112 -26.36 -9.43 -38.79
CA SER A 112 -25.42 -10.47 -39.15
C SER A 112 -24.09 -9.77 -39.16
N PHE A 113 -23.34 -9.88 -38.05
CA PHE A 113 -21.94 -9.52 -38.03
C PHE A 113 -21.33 -10.34 -39.15
N GLU A 114 -21.11 -9.71 -40.29
CA GLU A 114 -20.16 -10.23 -41.24
C GLU A 114 -18.84 -10.24 -40.49
N PHE A 115 -18.50 -11.40 -39.94
CA PHE A 115 -17.26 -11.70 -39.21
C PHE A 115 -15.99 -11.49 -40.08
N GLY A 116 -16.12 -10.80 -41.22
CA GLY A 116 -15.04 -10.39 -42.11
C GLY A 116 -14.57 -8.94 -41.96
N ARG A 117 -15.30 -8.04 -41.26
CA ARG A 117 -14.83 -6.65 -41.08
C ARG A 117 -13.97 -6.52 -39.83
N THR A 118 -12.65 -6.58 -40.04
CA THR A 118 -11.59 -6.36 -39.04
C THR A 118 -11.81 -5.12 -38.17
N GLU A 119 -12.44 -4.07 -38.70
CA GLU A 119 -12.69 -2.79 -38.03
C GLU A 119 -13.59 -2.90 -36.79
N ALA A 120 -14.58 -3.79 -36.82
CA ALA A 120 -15.50 -3.99 -35.70
C ALA A 120 -14.82 -4.63 -34.48
N LEU A 121 -13.92 -5.58 -34.76
CA LEU A 121 -13.14 -6.27 -33.74
C LEU A 121 -12.22 -5.28 -33.02
N TRP A 122 -11.56 -4.39 -33.77
CA TRP A 122 -10.73 -3.33 -33.19
C TRP A 122 -11.53 -2.35 -32.32
N ALA A 123 -12.69 -1.88 -32.80
CA ALA A 123 -13.54 -0.99 -32.03
C ALA A 123 -13.99 -1.61 -30.70
N ALA A 124 -14.37 -2.90 -30.72
CA ALA A 124 -14.76 -3.64 -29.51
C ALA A 124 -13.59 -3.78 -28.52
N VAL A 125 -12.38 -4.11 -29.00
CA VAL A 125 -11.19 -4.24 -28.15
C VAL A 125 -10.82 -2.89 -27.51
N ILE A 126 -10.88 -1.80 -28.26
CA ILE A 126 -10.58 -0.45 -27.75
C ILE A 126 -11.60 -0.06 -26.68
N ALA A 127 -12.90 -0.21 -26.97
CA ALA A 127 -13.96 0.12 -26.02
C ALA A 127 -13.86 -0.73 -24.74
N ALA A 128 -13.62 -2.04 -24.87
CA ALA A 128 -13.41 -2.95 -23.74
C ALA A 128 -12.20 -2.56 -22.89
N SER A 129 -11.10 -2.12 -23.52
CA SER A 129 -9.91 -1.66 -22.81
C SER A 129 -10.18 -0.42 -21.94
N PHE A 130 -10.93 0.56 -22.47
CA PHE A 130 -11.33 1.73 -21.69
C PHE A 130 -12.29 1.37 -20.55
N ALA A 131 -13.28 0.52 -20.80
CA ALA A 131 -14.19 0.02 -19.77
C ALA A 131 -13.43 -0.72 -18.65
N TRP A 132 -12.45 -1.55 -19.02
CA TRP A 132 -11.58 -2.26 -18.08
C TRP A 132 -10.74 -1.31 -17.22
N LEU A 133 -10.13 -0.28 -17.83
CA LEU A 133 -9.41 0.76 -17.09
C LEU A 133 -10.34 1.45 -16.08
N ALA A 134 -11.56 1.79 -16.49
CA ALA A 134 -12.55 2.40 -15.62
C ALA A 134 -12.93 1.49 -14.44
N LEU A 135 -13.14 0.20 -14.69
CA LEU A 135 -13.46 -0.79 -13.66
C LEU A 135 -12.33 -0.95 -12.65
N ASN A 136 -11.07 -1.06 -13.11
CA ASN A 136 -9.91 -1.13 -12.23
C ASN A 136 -9.79 0.08 -11.31
N LYS A 137 -9.96 1.30 -11.85
CA LYS A 137 -9.94 2.52 -11.04
C LYS A 137 -11.12 2.57 -10.07
N TRP A 138 -12.30 2.08 -10.47
CA TRP A 138 -13.47 2.00 -9.59
C TRP A 138 -13.24 1.10 -8.38
N ILE A 139 -12.65 -0.09 -8.58
CA ILE A 139 -12.28 -1.01 -7.49
C ILE A 139 -11.34 -0.31 -6.50
N VAL A 140 -10.32 0.39 -7.01
CA VAL A 140 -9.40 1.16 -6.16
C VAL A 140 -10.12 2.27 -5.40
N VAL A 141 -11.02 3.02 -6.05
CA VAL A 141 -11.83 4.05 -5.38
C VAL A 141 -12.71 3.45 -4.28
N ARG A 142 -13.31 2.28 -4.48
CA ARG A 142 -14.10 1.61 -3.43
C ARG A 142 -13.24 1.25 -2.22
N ARG A 143 -12.05 0.69 -2.43
CA ARG A 143 -11.09 0.39 -1.36
C ARG A 143 -10.68 1.64 -0.58
N ILE A 144 -10.39 2.73 -1.30
CA ILE A 144 -10.03 4.00 -0.66
C ILE A 144 -11.20 4.56 0.16
N ARG A 145 -12.43 4.52 -0.37
CA ARG A 145 -13.61 4.98 0.39
C ARG A 145 -13.86 4.15 1.64
N SER A 146 -13.65 2.83 1.59
CA SER A 146 -13.77 2.01 2.79
C SER A 146 -12.71 2.37 3.83
N GLU A 147 -11.49 2.73 3.42
CA GLU A 147 -10.46 3.23 4.33
C GLU A 147 -10.86 4.56 4.98
N LEU A 148 -11.42 5.50 4.21
CA LEU A 148 -11.95 6.76 4.74
C LEU A 148 -13.12 6.56 5.72
N ASP A 149 -14.04 5.64 5.41
CA ASP A 149 -15.15 5.30 6.31
C ASP A 149 -14.63 4.64 7.62
N ILE A 150 -13.61 3.78 7.53
CA ILE A 150 -12.95 3.21 8.72
C ILE A 150 -12.29 4.33 9.55
N ALA A 151 -11.58 5.25 8.90
CA ALA A 151 -10.92 6.38 9.56
C ALA A 151 -11.93 7.25 10.35
N GLY A 152 -13.11 7.49 9.78
CA GLY A 152 -14.17 8.29 10.42
C GLY A 152 -14.86 7.63 11.62
N ARG A 153 -14.74 6.31 11.80
CA ARG A 153 -15.44 5.57 12.88
C ARG A 153 -14.68 5.55 14.21
N PHE A 154 -13.42 6.01 14.26
CA PHE A 154 -12.54 6.10 15.44
C PHE A 154 -12.45 4.85 16.35
N LYS A 155 -12.93 3.69 15.90
CA LYS A 155 -12.98 2.47 16.71
C LYS A 155 -11.89 1.51 16.27
N LEU A 156 -10.85 1.41 17.10
CA LEU A 156 -9.77 0.46 16.89
C LEU A 156 -10.14 -0.85 17.62
N ILE A 157 -10.22 -1.94 16.86
CA ILE A 157 -10.58 -3.26 17.35
C ILE A 157 -9.39 -4.17 17.06
N ASP A 158 -8.94 -4.92 18.06
CA ASP A 158 -7.84 -5.86 17.91
C ASP A 158 -8.08 -6.86 16.77
N GLY A 159 -7.02 -7.13 16.00
CA GLY A 159 -7.06 -8.03 14.85
C GLY A 159 -7.92 -7.54 13.68
N ARG A 160 -8.44 -6.30 13.73
CA ARG A 160 -9.22 -5.71 12.63
C ARG A 160 -8.46 -4.60 11.95
N ARG A 161 -8.85 -4.38 10.69
CA ARG A 161 -8.37 -3.27 9.90
C ARG A 161 -8.72 -1.93 10.56
N ALA A 162 -7.69 -1.11 10.70
CA ALA A 162 -7.75 0.22 11.28
C ALA A 162 -7.10 1.24 10.34
N VAL A 163 -7.58 2.48 10.41
CA VAL A 163 -7.03 3.61 9.69
C VAL A 163 -6.92 4.78 10.65
N VAL A 164 -5.73 5.36 10.78
CA VAL A 164 -5.45 6.49 11.66
C VAL A 164 -4.72 7.55 10.86
N SER A 165 -5.26 8.77 10.86
CA SER A 165 -4.56 9.94 10.30
C SER A 165 -4.07 10.86 11.40
N GLY A 166 -2.85 11.37 11.24
CA GLY A 166 -2.21 12.23 12.23
C GLY A 166 -0.78 12.59 11.87
N ARG A 167 -0.13 13.34 12.74
CA ARG A 167 1.29 13.69 12.58
C ARG A 167 2.17 12.54 13.04
N VAL A 168 3.17 12.16 12.24
CA VAL A 168 4.10 11.12 12.63
C VAL A 168 5.23 11.69 13.49
N ARG A 169 5.63 10.97 14.53
CA ARG A 169 6.71 11.36 15.44
C ARG A 169 7.64 10.18 15.68
N ALA A 170 8.93 10.47 15.79
CA ALA A 170 9.89 9.46 16.21
C ALA A 170 9.72 9.18 17.71
N VAL A 171 9.80 7.92 18.08
CA VAL A 171 9.95 7.46 19.47
C VAL A 171 11.39 7.03 19.72
N GLY A 172 12.07 6.51 18.68
CA GLY A 172 13.49 6.18 18.71
C GLY A 172 14.40 7.33 18.29
N ALA A 173 15.70 7.04 18.20
CA ALA A 173 16.67 7.97 17.63
C ALA A 173 16.29 8.28 16.16
N PRO A 174 16.27 9.56 15.75
CA PRO A 174 15.96 9.92 14.38
C PRO A 174 17.05 9.40 13.44
N LEU A 175 16.63 9.01 12.24
CA LEU A 175 17.51 8.59 11.16
C LEU A 175 18.04 9.81 10.41
N GLU A 176 19.14 9.62 9.70
CA GLU A 176 19.63 10.55 8.70
C GLU A 176 19.46 9.91 7.32
N SER A 177 18.89 10.65 6.37
CA SER A 177 18.65 10.13 5.02
C SER A 177 19.97 10.07 4.24
N PRO A 178 20.29 8.95 3.57
CA PRO A 178 21.61 8.75 2.97
C PRO A 178 21.92 9.65 1.78
N CYS A 179 20.91 10.08 1.01
CA CYS A 179 21.11 10.96 -0.13
C CYS A 179 20.97 12.44 0.26
N ALA A 180 19.89 12.84 0.95
CA ALA A 180 19.65 14.24 1.32
C ALA A 180 20.38 14.69 2.60
N GLY A 181 20.84 13.77 3.47
CA GLY A 181 21.41 14.11 4.78
C GLY A 181 20.38 14.71 5.75
N ALA A 182 19.09 14.47 5.50
CA ALA A 182 18.01 15.08 6.27
C ALA A 182 17.60 14.19 7.45
N ARG A 183 17.33 14.80 8.61
CA ARG A 183 16.77 14.08 9.76
C ARG A 183 15.36 13.58 9.43
N CYS A 184 15.11 12.30 9.64
CA CYS A 184 13.88 11.63 9.23
C CYS A 184 13.49 10.48 10.14
N ILE A 185 12.25 10.01 10.01
CA ILE A 185 11.76 8.83 10.73
C ILE A 185 11.83 7.56 9.88
N ALA A 186 11.78 7.73 8.56
CA ALA A 186 11.94 6.66 7.61
C ALA A 186 12.51 7.24 6.32
N TYR A 187 13.28 6.42 5.60
CA TYR A 187 13.70 6.73 4.25
C TYR A 187 13.64 5.46 3.39
N ARG A 188 13.56 5.70 2.09
CA ARG A 188 13.81 4.71 1.04
C ARG A 188 14.72 5.36 0.01
N TYR A 189 15.84 4.73 -0.31
CA TYR A 189 16.72 5.18 -1.37
C TYR A 189 16.87 4.12 -2.45
N LYS A 190 17.22 4.57 -3.65
CA LYS A 190 17.47 3.73 -4.81
C LYS A 190 18.57 4.39 -5.65
N VAL A 191 19.52 3.60 -6.12
CA VAL A 191 20.59 4.02 -7.01
C VAL A 191 20.47 3.19 -8.27
N ASP A 192 20.14 3.87 -9.36
CA ASP A 192 19.89 3.26 -10.65
C ASP A 192 20.93 3.70 -11.69
N HIS A 193 21.14 2.88 -12.71
CA HIS A 193 21.93 3.23 -13.89
C HIS A 193 21.21 2.81 -15.17
N ARG A 194 21.56 3.48 -16.27
CA ARG A 194 21.12 3.08 -17.60
C ARG A 194 22.06 2.01 -18.14
N ALA A 195 21.58 0.79 -18.26
CA ALA A 195 22.30 -0.26 -18.96
C ALA A 195 22.18 -0.04 -20.48
N SER A 196 23.30 0.07 -21.18
CA SER A 196 23.33 -0.06 -22.64
C SER A 196 23.20 -1.53 -23.00
N SER A 197 22.12 -1.92 -23.67
CA SER A 197 22.04 -3.25 -24.29
C SER A 197 23.15 -3.32 -25.36
N GLY A 198 24.20 -4.09 -25.07
CA GLY A 198 25.38 -4.22 -25.92
C GLY A 198 25.21 -5.13 -27.14
N THR A 199 23.98 -5.51 -27.51
CA THR A 199 23.75 -6.32 -28.70
C THR A 199 23.61 -5.41 -29.92
N LEU A 200 24.69 -5.34 -30.69
CA LEU A 200 24.75 -4.76 -32.04
C LEU A 200 23.62 -5.35 -32.91
N GLY A 201 22.48 -4.67 -33.00
CA GLY A 201 21.41 -5.02 -33.95
C GLY A 201 19.99 -4.80 -33.46
N ASP A 202 19.73 -4.81 -32.15
CA ASP A 202 18.38 -4.63 -31.62
C ASP A 202 18.22 -3.21 -31.06
N SER A 203 17.15 -2.55 -31.51
CA SER A 203 16.74 -1.19 -31.13
C SER A 203 17.07 -0.90 -29.66
N ALA A 204 18.01 0.02 -29.44
CA ALA A 204 18.63 0.35 -28.16
C ALA A 204 17.61 0.86 -27.13
N GLY A 205 16.91 -0.06 -26.47
CA GLY A 205 16.12 0.23 -25.28
C GLY A 205 17.07 0.37 -24.10
N SER A 206 17.44 1.61 -23.75
CA SER A 206 18.14 1.87 -22.49
C SER A 206 17.26 1.40 -21.34
N ARG A 207 17.69 0.38 -20.61
CA ARG A 207 16.96 -0.18 -19.47
C ARG A 207 17.54 0.38 -18.19
N MET A 208 16.67 0.94 -17.35
CA MET A 208 17.08 1.33 -16.00
C MET A 208 17.29 0.10 -15.13
N MET A 209 18.44 0.02 -14.48
CA MET A 209 18.86 -1.09 -13.62
C MET A 209 19.22 -0.56 -12.25
N THR A 210 18.70 -1.17 -11.19
CA THR A 210 19.03 -0.84 -9.80
C THR A 210 20.26 -1.58 -9.33
N ASP A 211 21.20 -0.83 -8.77
CA ASP A 211 22.43 -1.35 -8.17
C ASP A 211 22.32 -1.39 -6.66
N TYR A 212 21.75 -0.35 -6.06
CA TYR A 212 21.54 -0.28 -4.62
C TYR A 212 20.10 0.13 -4.34
N ARG A 213 19.47 -0.52 -3.37
CA ARG A 213 18.22 -0.04 -2.77
C ARG A 213 18.28 -0.28 -1.28
N GLY A 214 17.67 0.61 -0.51
CA GLY A 214 17.53 0.37 0.90
C GLY A 214 16.40 1.17 1.48
N TYR A 215 15.93 0.72 2.64
CA TYR A 215 14.88 1.36 3.39
C TYR A 215 15.07 1.12 4.87
N ALA A 216 14.81 2.15 5.66
CA ALA A 216 14.95 2.10 7.10
C ALA A 216 13.84 2.91 7.76
N MET A 217 13.49 2.51 8.97
CA MET A 217 12.53 3.20 9.81
C MET A 217 12.91 3.07 11.27
N THR A 218 12.81 4.18 11.99
CA THR A 218 12.92 4.21 13.45
C THR A 218 11.53 4.04 14.07
N PRO A 219 11.43 3.48 15.29
CA PRO A 219 10.16 3.40 16.00
C PRO A 219 9.45 4.73 16.00
N SER A 220 8.19 4.72 15.56
CA SER A 220 7.41 5.94 15.38
C SER A 220 5.95 5.71 15.67
N VAL A 221 5.27 6.82 15.98
CA VAL A 221 3.85 6.85 16.31
C VAL A 221 3.14 7.85 15.42
N VAL A 222 1.88 7.56 15.08
CA VAL A 222 0.97 8.55 14.50
C VAL A 222 0.14 9.16 15.61
N ALA A 223 0.33 10.45 15.84
CA ALA A 223 -0.49 11.23 16.76
C ALA A 223 -1.82 11.58 16.08
N GLY A 224 -2.82 10.71 16.22
CA GLY A 224 -4.18 10.94 15.76
C GLY A 224 -4.99 11.86 16.69
N ALA A 225 -6.22 12.18 16.30
CA ALA A 225 -7.08 13.11 17.05
C ALA A 225 -7.43 12.63 18.47
N THR A 226 -7.62 11.32 18.65
CA THR A 226 -8.02 10.73 19.94
C THR A 226 -6.88 10.04 20.67
N ARG A 227 -5.96 9.40 19.95
CA ARG A 227 -4.83 8.69 20.53
C ARG A 227 -3.66 8.54 19.57
N SER A 228 -2.47 8.38 20.14
CA SER A 228 -1.28 7.98 19.41
C SER A 228 -1.24 6.47 19.24
N VAL A 229 -0.85 6.02 18.05
CA VAL A 229 -0.76 4.60 17.69
C VAL A 229 0.61 4.32 17.08
N ALA A 230 1.30 3.27 17.55
CA ALA A 230 2.61 2.88 17.04
C ALA A 230 2.51 2.36 15.60
N ILE A 231 3.55 2.61 14.80
CA ILE A 231 3.68 2.02 13.46
C ILE A 231 4.55 0.78 13.58
N LEU A 232 3.95 -0.40 13.42
CA LEU A 232 4.59 -1.70 13.57
C LEU A 232 5.02 -2.22 12.20
N ALA A 233 5.91 -1.46 11.55
CA ALA A 233 6.40 -1.79 10.23
C ALA A 233 7.49 -2.89 10.30
N GLU A 234 7.47 -3.82 9.35
CA GLU A 234 8.42 -4.94 9.23
C GLU A 234 9.11 -4.91 7.86
N THR A 235 10.35 -5.39 7.77
CA THR A 235 11.20 -5.23 6.56
C THR A 235 10.55 -5.80 5.31
N ASP A 236 9.93 -6.96 5.36
CA ASP A 236 9.48 -7.62 4.12
C ASP A 236 8.18 -7.02 3.56
N ASP A 237 7.53 -6.12 4.31
CA ASP A 237 6.18 -5.64 4.01
C ASP A 237 6.08 -4.16 3.63
N ILE A 238 7.21 -3.45 3.62
CA ILE A 238 7.26 -1.99 3.38
C ILE A 238 7.50 -1.66 1.90
N GLU A 239 7.60 -2.67 1.04
CA GLU A 239 7.53 -2.46 -0.42
C GLU A 239 6.27 -1.70 -0.87
N PHE A 240 5.26 -1.55 0.00
CA PHE A 240 4.06 -0.76 -0.24
C PHE A 240 3.89 0.48 0.67
N LEU A 241 5.00 1.15 0.99
CA LEU A 241 4.96 2.55 1.40
C LEU A 241 4.54 3.41 0.17
N ILE A 242 3.25 3.32 -0.21
CA ILE A 242 2.66 4.02 -1.36
C ILE A 242 2.55 5.50 -1.03
N LEU A 243 3.69 6.16 -1.13
CA LEU A 243 3.80 7.60 -1.21
C LEU A 243 3.51 8.07 -2.64
N LYS A 244 2.23 8.03 -3.04
CA LYS A 244 1.53 9.06 -3.83
C LYS A 244 0.37 8.51 -4.68
N PRO A 245 -0.56 9.40 -5.03
CA PRO A 245 -1.39 9.28 -6.21
C PRO A 245 -0.65 9.78 -7.46
N GLY A 246 -0.22 8.87 -8.34
CA GLY A 246 0.43 9.19 -9.61
C GLY A 246 1.58 8.22 -9.88
N LEU A 247 1.65 7.64 -11.08
CA LEU A 247 2.55 6.54 -11.43
C LEU A 247 4.05 6.94 -11.35
N ASP A 248 4.36 8.24 -11.47
CA ASP A 248 5.72 8.80 -11.53
C ASP A 248 6.35 9.05 -10.15
N ALA A 249 5.70 8.60 -9.09
CA ALA A 249 6.08 8.87 -7.71
C ALA A 249 6.82 7.72 -7.01
N LEU A 250 6.82 6.55 -7.63
CA LEU A 250 7.21 5.30 -6.99
C LEU A 250 8.71 5.25 -6.65
N ASP A 251 9.50 6.07 -7.31
CA ASP A 251 10.95 6.16 -7.13
C ASP A 251 11.37 7.36 -6.24
N GLY A 252 10.45 8.13 -5.66
CA GLY A 252 10.83 9.30 -4.86
C GLY A 252 11.29 10.51 -5.68
N ALA A 253 11.95 11.46 -5.04
CA ALA A 253 12.53 12.59 -5.76
C ALA A 253 13.92 12.20 -6.27
N GLU A 254 14.21 12.49 -7.54
CA GLU A 254 15.57 12.42 -8.04
C GLU A 254 16.41 13.49 -7.34
N ILE A 255 17.53 13.07 -6.75
CA ILE A 255 18.45 13.95 -6.04
C ILE A 255 19.71 14.11 -6.90
N GLU A 256 19.91 15.33 -7.35
CA GLU A 256 21.10 15.71 -8.10
C GLU A 256 22.16 16.34 -7.19
N GLY A 257 23.40 16.35 -7.68
CA GLY A 257 24.50 17.10 -7.09
C GLY A 257 25.56 16.23 -6.41
N GLU A 258 26.80 16.73 -6.44
CA GLU A 258 27.96 15.99 -5.95
C GLU A 258 27.93 15.75 -4.44
N ALA A 259 27.34 16.67 -3.66
CA ALA A 259 27.18 16.48 -2.23
C ALA A 259 26.29 15.27 -1.88
N ALA A 260 25.24 15.00 -2.68
CA ALA A 260 24.40 13.84 -2.50
C ALA A 260 25.12 12.54 -2.87
N ARG A 261 25.87 12.56 -3.99
CA ARG A 261 26.73 11.43 -4.39
C ARG A 261 27.78 11.10 -3.34
N GLU A 262 28.42 12.10 -2.77
CA GLU A 262 29.42 11.88 -1.73
C GLU A 262 28.82 11.31 -0.44
N ARG A 263 27.65 11.79 -0.02
CA ARG A 263 26.94 11.22 1.15
C ARG A 263 26.54 9.76 0.91
N ILE A 264 25.94 9.44 -0.23
CA ILE A 264 25.54 8.06 -0.52
C ILE A 264 26.76 7.14 -0.70
N ARG A 265 27.87 7.61 -1.30
CA ARG A 265 29.13 6.84 -1.37
C ARG A 265 29.65 6.49 0.02
N ARG A 266 29.72 7.49 0.92
CA ARG A 266 30.15 7.27 2.30
C ARG A 266 29.25 6.27 3.01
N TYR A 267 27.94 6.49 2.93
CA TYR A 267 26.95 5.58 3.50
C TYR A 267 27.15 4.15 2.99
N LEU A 268 27.17 3.94 1.66
CA LEU A 268 27.32 2.62 1.06
C LEU A 268 28.67 1.96 1.39
N GLY A 269 29.73 2.74 1.61
CA GLY A 269 31.03 2.24 2.04
C GLY A 269 31.07 1.75 3.49
N GLU A 270 30.13 2.19 4.33
CA GLU A 270 29.99 1.76 5.73
C GLU A 270 29.02 0.59 5.88
N ILE A 271 28.18 0.31 4.87
CA ILE A 271 27.09 -0.66 4.99
C ILE A 271 27.57 -2.07 4.68
N ASP A 272 27.27 -2.98 5.60
CA ASP A 272 27.40 -4.41 5.36
C ASP A 272 26.11 -4.94 4.68
N PHE A 273 26.23 -5.38 3.43
CA PHE A 273 25.14 -5.99 2.66
C PHE A 273 25.00 -7.51 2.87
N GLY A 274 25.86 -8.10 3.72
CA GLY A 274 26.01 -9.53 3.87
C GLY A 274 26.92 -10.14 2.81
N ASP A 275 27.39 -11.35 3.08
CA ASP A 275 28.34 -12.06 2.20
C ASP A 275 27.64 -12.83 1.08
N GLU A 276 26.42 -13.31 1.34
CA GLU A 276 25.70 -14.21 0.44
C GLU A 276 24.70 -13.48 -0.46
N CYS A 277 24.64 -13.89 -1.72
CA CYS A 277 23.56 -13.47 -2.63
C CYS A 277 22.29 -14.26 -2.28
N ASN A 278 21.40 -13.65 -1.51
CA ASN A 278 20.19 -14.27 -0.97
C ASN A 278 18.89 -13.67 -1.55
N ASP A 279 19.00 -12.71 -2.46
CA ASP A 279 17.88 -11.97 -3.03
C ASP A 279 18.06 -11.77 -4.54
N ARG A 280 16.98 -11.32 -5.21
CA ARG A 280 17.00 -10.94 -6.62
C ARG A 280 16.54 -9.50 -6.78
N LEU A 281 17.38 -8.71 -7.46
CA LEU A 281 17.07 -7.35 -7.89
C LEU A 281 16.63 -7.33 -9.36
N ASN A 282 15.57 -6.58 -9.66
CA ASN A 282 15.07 -6.36 -11.02
C ASN A 282 14.97 -7.67 -11.83
N ALA A 283 15.52 -7.71 -13.04
CA ALA A 283 15.45 -8.80 -14.01
C ALA A 283 16.16 -10.11 -13.58
N GLY A 284 16.11 -10.47 -12.30
CA GLY A 284 16.73 -11.65 -11.74
C GLY A 284 18.21 -11.49 -11.40
N ARG A 285 18.74 -10.26 -11.33
CA ARG A 285 20.14 -10.04 -10.91
C ARG A 285 20.31 -10.53 -9.48
N GLU A 286 21.33 -11.33 -9.24
CA GLU A 286 21.71 -11.74 -7.90
C GLU A 286 22.01 -10.52 -7.05
N ALA A 287 21.49 -10.51 -5.84
CA ALA A 287 21.65 -9.42 -4.90
C ALA A 287 21.99 -9.94 -3.51
N ARG A 288 22.83 -9.18 -2.82
CA ARG A 288 23.14 -9.35 -1.40
C ARG A 288 22.22 -8.44 -0.62
N THR A 289 21.47 -9.00 0.32
CA THR A 289 20.54 -8.28 1.17
C THR A 289 20.84 -8.56 2.62
N LYS A 290 20.97 -7.49 3.42
CA LYS A 290 21.00 -7.57 4.88
C LYS A 290 19.81 -6.84 5.46
N ALA A 291 18.99 -7.58 6.21
CA ALA A 291 17.90 -7.04 7.01
C ALA A 291 18.32 -7.03 8.48
N THR A 292 18.29 -5.87 9.11
CA THR A 292 18.51 -5.69 10.55
C THR A 292 17.19 -5.32 11.20
N HIS A 293 16.77 -6.13 12.17
CA HIS A 293 15.57 -5.91 12.97
C HIS A 293 15.95 -5.82 14.43
N VAL A 294 15.67 -4.69 15.06
CA VAL A 294 15.92 -4.51 16.50
C VAL A 294 14.63 -4.66 17.29
N ALA A 295 13.53 -4.11 16.77
CA ALA A 295 12.21 -4.11 17.40
C ALA A 295 11.12 -3.84 16.35
N PRO A 296 9.83 -4.08 16.65
CA PRO A 296 8.73 -3.66 15.77
C PRO A 296 8.81 -2.16 15.44
N GLY A 297 8.74 -1.82 14.15
CA GLY A 297 8.93 -0.44 13.69
C GLY A 297 10.37 0.08 13.76
N ASN A 298 11.34 -0.73 14.19
CA ASN A 298 12.79 -0.47 14.07
C ASN A 298 13.43 -1.49 13.14
N PHE A 299 13.58 -1.12 11.88
CA PHE A 299 14.24 -1.98 10.94
C PHE A 299 15.05 -1.19 9.92
N ARG A 300 15.93 -1.94 9.27
CA ARG A 300 16.72 -1.49 8.13
C ARG A 300 16.94 -2.66 7.20
N LYS A 301 16.71 -2.46 5.90
CA LYS A 301 17.07 -3.42 4.86
C LYS A 301 17.82 -2.70 3.77
N ASP A 302 19.02 -3.15 3.50
CA ASP A 302 19.86 -2.65 2.43
C ASP A 302 20.18 -3.82 1.48
N THR A 303 20.06 -3.55 0.18
CA THR A 303 20.27 -4.52 -0.90
C THR A 303 21.24 -3.94 -1.92
N CYS A 304 22.21 -4.76 -2.32
CA CYS A 304 23.24 -4.44 -3.31
C CYS A 304 23.27 -5.51 -4.39
N ALA A 305 23.18 -5.11 -5.67
CA ALA A 305 23.37 -6.02 -6.79
C ALA A 305 24.80 -6.57 -6.77
N LYS A 306 24.97 -7.85 -7.11
CA LYS A 306 26.28 -8.52 -7.09
C LYS A 306 27.34 -7.80 -7.94
N ASP A 307 26.90 -7.21 -9.04
CA ASP A 307 27.70 -6.48 -10.02
C ASP A 307 27.52 -4.94 -9.91
N ALA A 308 27.09 -4.45 -8.74
CA ALA A 308 27.00 -3.03 -8.48
C ALA A 308 28.40 -2.37 -8.48
N GLY A 309 28.59 -1.38 -9.36
CA GLY A 309 29.79 -0.55 -9.38
C GLY A 309 29.76 0.59 -8.35
N PRO A 310 30.85 1.37 -8.24
CA PRO A 310 30.87 2.58 -7.42
C PRO A 310 29.85 3.62 -7.94
N VAL A 311 29.36 4.48 -7.05
CA VAL A 311 28.38 5.53 -7.42
C VAL A 311 29.08 6.68 -8.16
N GLY A 312 28.97 6.66 -9.49
CA GLY A 312 29.49 7.67 -10.42
C GLY A 312 28.45 8.70 -10.86
N GLU A 313 28.81 9.52 -11.86
CA GLU A 313 27.93 10.51 -12.48
C GLU A 313 26.82 9.88 -13.35
N ASP A 314 27.06 8.66 -13.84
CA ASP A 314 26.13 7.85 -14.66
C ASP A 314 24.97 7.25 -13.84
N ARG A 315 24.98 7.45 -12.52
CA ARG A 315 23.99 6.90 -11.59
C ARG A 315 22.95 7.95 -11.20
N HIS A 316 21.70 7.55 -11.28
CA HIS A 316 20.54 8.31 -10.83
C HIS A 316 20.24 7.98 -9.37
N LEU A 317 20.15 9.01 -8.53
CA LEU A 317 19.86 8.87 -7.11
C LEU A 317 18.42 9.24 -6.84
N PHE A 318 17.73 8.35 -6.15
CA PHE A 318 16.32 8.45 -5.84
C PHE A 318 16.15 8.31 -4.34
N GLU A 319 15.48 9.27 -3.70
CA GLU A 319 15.19 9.17 -2.27
C GLU A 319 13.76 9.61 -1.95
N THR A 320 13.15 8.86 -1.05
CA THR A 320 11.89 9.22 -0.41
C THR A 320 12.12 9.29 1.09
N VAL A 321 11.81 10.45 1.67
CA VAL A 321 12.01 10.70 3.10
C VAL A 321 10.66 10.97 3.76
N ILE A 322 10.44 10.38 4.93
CA ILE A 322 9.37 10.76 5.83
C ILE A 322 9.99 11.61 6.94
N ALA A 323 9.73 12.92 6.91
CA ALA A 323 10.18 13.81 7.97
C ALA A 323 9.27 13.71 9.20
N GLU A 324 9.83 14.00 10.36
CA GLU A 324 9.05 14.13 11.60
C GLU A 324 8.06 15.30 11.51
N GLY A 325 6.87 15.12 12.07
CA GLY A 325 5.81 16.13 12.09
C GLY A 325 4.92 16.15 10.85
N GLU A 326 5.28 15.42 9.80
CA GLU A 326 4.44 15.27 8.61
C GLU A 326 3.13 14.54 8.92
N THR A 327 2.08 14.92 8.20
CA THR A 327 0.77 14.28 8.35
C THR A 327 0.66 13.08 7.43
N PHE A 328 0.32 11.94 8.00
CA PHE A 328 0.10 10.69 7.27
C PHE A 328 -1.23 10.07 7.66
N LEU A 329 -1.76 9.24 6.76
CA LEU A 329 -2.77 8.25 7.05
C LEU A 329 -2.09 6.89 7.05
N VAL A 330 -2.23 6.15 8.16
CA VAL A 330 -1.70 4.81 8.33
C VAL A 330 -2.87 3.83 8.36
N SER A 331 -2.83 2.85 7.45
CA SER A 331 -3.84 1.79 7.32
C SER A 331 -3.16 0.43 7.49
N GLY A 332 -3.72 -0.43 8.34
CA GLY A 332 -3.22 -1.80 8.55
C GLY A 332 -4.12 -2.56 9.52
N ILE A 333 -3.61 -3.62 10.13
CA ILE A 333 -4.28 -4.33 11.23
C ILE A 333 -3.86 -3.69 12.55
N TYR A 334 -4.84 -3.41 13.41
CA TYR A 334 -4.57 -2.90 14.75
C TYR A 334 -4.30 -4.06 15.71
N TYR A 335 -3.21 -3.94 16.46
CA TYR A 335 -2.78 -4.87 17.49
C TYR A 335 -2.88 -4.18 18.85
N ALA A 336 -3.79 -4.65 19.71
CA ALA A 336 -4.06 -4.05 21.01
C ALA A 336 -2.85 -4.12 21.95
N ASP A 337 -2.14 -5.26 21.96
CA ASP A 337 -1.02 -5.54 22.87
C ASP A 337 0.13 -4.55 22.71
N SER A 338 0.40 -4.15 21.46
CA SER A 338 1.45 -3.19 21.10
C SER A 338 0.91 -1.77 20.90
N ASN A 339 -0.40 -1.57 21.07
CA ASN A 339 -1.12 -0.35 20.70
C ASN A 339 -0.64 0.23 19.35
N GLY A 340 -0.57 -0.62 18.34
CA GLY A 340 0.07 -0.30 17.06
C GLY A 340 -0.69 -0.81 15.86
N ILE A 341 -0.37 -0.26 14.68
CA ILE A 341 -0.88 -0.71 13.40
C ILE A 341 0.29 -1.32 12.62
N GLY A 342 0.10 -2.56 12.19
CA GLY A 342 1.08 -3.32 11.41
C GLY A 342 0.45 -3.99 10.19
N PRO A 343 1.25 -4.75 9.42
CA PRO A 343 0.73 -5.62 8.37
C PRO A 343 -0.16 -6.72 8.98
N GLY A 344 -1.10 -7.26 8.19
CA GLY A 344 -1.86 -8.46 8.57
C GLY A 344 -1.05 -9.74 8.36
N ALA A 345 -1.57 -10.88 8.84
CA ALA A 345 -0.91 -12.18 8.70
C ALA A 345 -0.62 -12.58 7.24
N ASN A 346 -1.39 -12.03 6.29
CA ASN A 346 -1.08 -12.08 4.87
C ASN A 346 -0.76 -10.67 4.37
N SER A 347 0.49 -10.26 4.56
CA SER A 347 0.96 -8.91 4.26
C SER A 347 0.82 -8.51 2.78
N THR A 348 0.75 -9.49 1.87
CA THR A 348 0.46 -9.25 0.46
C THR A 348 -0.95 -8.71 0.24
N LEU A 349 -1.94 -9.23 0.99
CA LEU A 349 -3.34 -8.81 0.89
C LEU A 349 -3.67 -7.64 1.83
N GLU A 350 -3.05 -7.63 3.00
CA GLU A 350 -3.27 -6.68 4.09
C GLU A 350 -1.97 -5.94 4.47
N PRO A 351 -1.33 -5.22 3.52
CA PRO A 351 -0.09 -4.51 3.81
C PRO A 351 -0.35 -3.33 4.74
N LEU A 352 0.68 -2.98 5.50
CA LEU A 352 0.76 -1.68 6.15
C LEU A 352 0.91 -0.59 5.08
N ARG A 353 0.00 0.38 5.07
CA ARG A 353 -0.01 1.48 4.09
C ARG A 353 0.17 2.80 4.80
N LEU A 354 1.12 3.61 4.32
CA LEU A 354 1.32 4.99 4.75
C LEU A 354 1.03 5.94 3.57
N VAL A 355 0.10 6.87 3.76
CA VAL A 355 -0.31 7.84 2.75
C VAL A 355 -0.04 9.25 3.26
N ARG A 356 0.88 9.98 2.62
CA ARG A 356 1.22 11.37 2.98
C ARG A 356 0.06 12.31 2.69
N GLY A 357 -0.12 13.29 3.58
CA GLY A 357 -1.19 14.29 3.51
C GLY A 357 -2.51 13.86 4.18
N GLY A 358 -2.56 12.67 4.78
CA GLY A 358 -3.71 12.20 5.56
C GLY A 358 -4.98 12.00 4.74
N ASP A 359 -6.13 12.22 5.38
CA ASP A 359 -7.46 12.03 4.77
C ASP A 359 -7.66 12.90 3.52
N ALA A 360 -7.15 14.14 3.53
CA ALA A 360 -7.32 15.09 2.44
C ALA A 360 -6.63 14.62 1.14
N ALA A 361 -5.42 14.08 1.25
CA ALA A 361 -4.70 13.51 0.11
C ALA A 361 -5.44 12.31 -0.48
N LEU A 362 -6.02 11.48 0.39
CA LEU A 362 -6.76 10.29 0.00
C LEU A 362 -8.09 10.66 -0.70
N GLN A 363 -8.78 11.71 -0.22
CA GLN A 363 -9.96 12.27 -0.88
C GLN A 363 -9.61 12.90 -2.25
N ALA A 364 -8.50 13.61 -2.35
CA ALA A 364 -8.01 14.17 -3.61
C ALA A 364 -7.69 13.06 -4.62
N ASP A 365 -7.08 11.96 -4.20
CA ASP A 365 -6.85 10.79 -5.05
C ASP A 365 -8.17 10.16 -5.53
N VAL A 366 -9.17 10.02 -4.65
CA VAL A 366 -10.51 9.58 -5.07
C VAL A 366 -11.09 10.50 -6.13
N ALA A 367 -11.00 11.83 -5.95
CA ALA A 367 -11.50 12.78 -6.92
C ALA A 367 -10.78 12.68 -8.27
N ALA A 368 -9.45 12.55 -8.27
CA ALA A 368 -8.65 12.36 -9.48
C ALA A 368 -9.03 11.06 -10.21
N LYS A 369 -9.11 9.92 -9.49
CA LYS A 369 -9.50 8.64 -10.10
C LYS A 369 -10.93 8.65 -10.61
N ARG A 370 -11.87 9.33 -9.95
CA ARG A 370 -13.24 9.50 -10.45
C ARG A 370 -13.26 10.19 -11.82
N LYS A 371 -12.44 11.24 -12.01
CA LYS A 371 -12.31 11.89 -13.33
C LYS A 371 -11.83 10.88 -14.38
N THR A 372 -10.78 10.12 -14.08
CA THR A 372 -10.29 9.06 -14.99
C THR A 372 -11.36 8.02 -15.32
N ILE A 373 -12.16 7.58 -14.34
CA ILE A 373 -13.26 6.63 -14.53
C ILE A 373 -14.30 7.20 -15.51
N ILE A 374 -14.72 8.46 -15.29
CA ILE A 374 -15.70 9.13 -16.15
C ILE A 374 -15.16 9.29 -17.57
N THR A 375 -13.92 9.74 -17.73
CA THR A 375 -13.28 9.89 -19.04
C THR A 375 -13.15 8.55 -19.76
N ALA A 376 -12.73 7.50 -19.07
CA ALA A 376 -12.58 6.18 -19.66
C ALA A 376 -13.92 5.58 -20.10
N TRP A 377 -14.97 5.67 -19.27
CA TRP A 377 -16.32 5.27 -19.69
C TRP A 377 -16.85 6.11 -20.86
N GLY A 378 -16.61 7.44 -20.84
CA GLY A 378 -16.97 8.33 -21.93
C GLY A 378 -16.31 7.94 -23.25
N LEU A 379 -15.01 7.62 -23.23
CA LEU A 379 -14.27 7.14 -24.40
C LEU A 379 -14.78 5.78 -24.88
N ALA A 380 -15.03 4.83 -23.97
CA ALA A 380 -15.61 3.54 -24.33
C ALA A 380 -16.94 3.70 -25.08
N LEU A 381 -17.85 4.53 -24.54
CA LEU A 381 -19.15 4.81 -25.14
C LEU A 381 -19.02 5.57 -26.47
N LEU A 382 -18.10 6.54 -26.57
CA LEU A 382 -17.83 7.28 -27.80
C LEU A 382 -17.31 6.35 -28.91
N THR A 383 -16.35 5.47 -28.60
CA THR A 383 -15.84 4.47 -29.55
C THR A 383 -16.97 3.58 -30.06
N SER A 384 -17.83 3.08 -29.16
CA SER A 384 -19.00 2.30 -29.57
C SER A 384 -19.95 3.11 -30.45
N ALA A 385 -20.27 4.35 -30.08
CA ALA A 385 -21.19 5.21 -30.83
C ALA A 385 -20.68 5.53 -32.24
N VAL A 386 -19.38 5.89 -32.39
CA VAL A 386 -18.76 6.15 -33.69
C VAL A 386 -18.81 4.91 -34.56
N TYR A 387 -18.51 3.73 -33.99
CA TYR A 387 -18.62 2.48 -34.72
C TYR A 387 -20.04 2.24 -35.24
N PHE A 388 -21.05 2.45 -34.40
CA PHE A 388 -22.45 2.33 -34.81
C PHE A 388 -22.81 3.31 -35.93
N VAL A 389 -22.42 4.58 -35.84
CA VAL A 389 -22.80 5.60 -36.84
C VAL A 389 -22.14 5.37 -38.21
N VAL A 390 -20.90 4.88 -38.22
CA VAL A 390 -20.11 4.73 -39.45
C VAL A 390 -20.41 3.41 -40.16
N PHE A 391 -20.66 2.33 -39.41
CA PHE A 391 -20.67 0.98 -39.95
C PHE A 391 -22.02 0.25 -39.86
N VAL A 392 -22.99 0.77 -39.11
CA VAL A 392 -24.35 0.20 -38.96
C VAL A 392 -25.36 1.18 -39.54
#